data_AF-A0A0F9E9C3-F1
#
_entry.id   AF-A0A0F9E9C3-F1
#
_cell.length_a   1.000
_cell.length_b   1.000
_cell.length_c   1.000
_cell.angle_alpha   90.00
_cell.angle_beta   90.00
_cell.angle_gamma   90.00
#
_symmetry.space_group_name_H-M   'P 1'
#
loop_
_entity.id
_entity.type
_entity.pdbx_description
1 polymer ?
#
loop_
_entity_poly.entity_id
_entity_poly.type
_entity_poly.pdbx_seq_one_letter_code
_entity_poly.pdbx_strand_id
1 'polypeptide(L)'
;MPKVKWVEIGKVAVDSGRLLISDHCYRNQEAVREHGELLDDANYPNFLRLPFDLGHEGAGITVRAGLGDGFYPVFARYEDVEGGGPRIAELRIK
;
A
#
# COMPACT_ATOMS: atom_id res chain seq x y z
N MET A 1 -24.21 6.71 10.92
CA MET A 1 -22.73 6.75 10.83
C MET A 1 -22.25 5.31 10.68
N PRO A 2 -21.41 4.98 9.68
CA PRO A 2 -20.86 3.63 9.56
C PRO A 2 -20.05 3.28 10.81
N LYS A 3 -20.18 2.05 11.29
CA LYS A 3 -19.46 1.57 12.49
C LYS A 3 -18.00 1.37 12.12
N VAL A 4 -17.12 2.27 12.55
CA VAL A 4 -15.67 2.14 12.38
C VAL A 4 -15.15 0.98 13.23
N LYS A 5 -14.55 -0.03 12.60
CA LYS A 5 -13.91 -1.16 13.29
C LYS A 5 -12.43 -1.25 12.90
N TRP A 6 -11.56 -1.10 13.90
CA TRP A 6 -10.13 -1.38 13.78
C TRP A 6 -9.86 -2.84 14.13
N VAL A 7 -9.12 -3.54 13.28
CA VAL A 7 -8.78 -4.95 13.47
C VAL A 7 -7.28 -5.11 13.23
N GLU A 8 -6.57 -5.80 14.13
CA GLU A 8 -5.20 -6.26 13.85
C GLU A 8 -5.25 -7.31 12.74
N ILE A 9 -4.59 -7.04 11.62
CA ILE A 9 -4.60 -7.92 10.45
C ILE A 9 -3.28 -8.67 10.27
N GLY A 10 -2.26 -8.34 11.06
CA GLY A 10 -0.96 -8.99 11.00
C GLY A 10 0.13 -8.15 11.64
N LYS A 11 1.38 -8.51 11.36
CA LYS A 11 2.57 -7.78 11.82
C LYS A 11 3.55 -7.62 10.67
N VAL A 12 4.33 -6.55 10.69
CA VAL A 12 5.42 -6.32 9.76
C VAL A 12 6.75 -6.31 10.52
N ALA A 13 7.75 -7.02 10.01
CA ALA A 13 9.11 -6.95 10.52
C ALA A 13 9.83 -5.77 9.88
N VAL A 14 10.37 -4.88 10.70
CA VAL A 14 11.17 -3.73 10.27
C VAL A 14 12.60 -3.96 10.73
N ASP A 15 13.54 -3.83 9.79
CA ASP A 15 14.99 -3.96 10.01
C ASP A 15 15.71 -2.81 9.28
N SER A 16 15.44 -2.63 7.99
CA SER A 16 15.99 -1.50 7.20
C SER A 16 15.31 -0.14 7.45
N GLY A 17 14.29 -0.08 8.30
CA GLY A 17 13.44 1.10 8.49
C GLY A 17 12.60 1.48 7.27
N ARG A 18 12.47 0.60 6.27
CA ARG A 18 11.71 0.82 5.03
C ARG A 18 10.66 -0.26 4.82
N LEU A 19 9.49 0.14 4.37
CA LEU A 19 8.38 -0.74 4.00
C LEU A 19 7.91 -0.42 2.58
N LEU A 20 7.48 -1.45 1.85
CA LEU A 20 6.90 -1.33 0.51
C LEU A 20 5.39 -1.58 0.60
N ILE A 21 4.61 -0.64 0.09
CA ILE A 21 3.19 -0.80 -0.20
C ILE A 21 3.08 -1.00 -1.71
N SER A 22 2.44 -2.06 -2.17
CA SER A 22 2.42 -2.47 -3.57
C SER A 22 1.00 -2.80 -4.00
N ASP A 23 0.59 -2.33 -5.18
CA ASP A 23 -0.59 -2.83 -5.87
C ASP A 23 -0.16 -3.81 -6.97
N HIS A 24 -0.57 -5.06 -6.82
CA HIS A 24 -0.28 -6.13 -7.79
C HIS A 24 -1.24 -6.09 -9.00
N CYS A 25 -2.28 -5.26 -8.98
CA CYS A 25 -3.27 -5.16 -10.04
C CYS A 25 -2.88 -4.12 -11.11
N TYR A 26 -1.87 -4.43 -11.92
CA TYR A 26 -1.72 -3.83 -13.25
C TYR A 26 -1.37 -4.92 -14.26
N ARG A 27 -2.38 -5.33 -15.04
CA ARG A 27 -2.26 -6.39 -16.04
C ARG A 27 -1.69 -5.91 -17.38
N ASN A 28 -1.55 -4.60 -17.59
CA ASN A 28 -0.99 -4.03 -18.82
C ASN A 28 -0.08 -2.83 -18.53
N GLN A 29 0.94 -2.64 -19.37
CA GLN A 29 1.94 -1.57 -19.24
C GLN A 29 1.36 -0.16 -19.44
N GLU A 30 0.23 -0.05 -20.13
CA GLU A 30 -0.44 1.22 -20.42
C GLU A 30 -1.03 1.84 -19.14
N ALA A 31 -1.71 1.04 -18.29
CA ALA A 31 -2.22 1.52 -17.01
C ALA A 31 -1.09 1.94 -16.05
N VAL A 32 0.05 1.23 -16.04
CA VAL A 32 1.22 1.62 -15.25
C VAL A 32 1.79 2.95 -15.74
N ARG A 33 1.81 3.17 -17.06
CA ARG A 33 2.32 4.41 -17.64
C ARG A 33 1.37 5.58 -17.36
N GLU A 34 0.07 5.42 -17.56
CA GLU A 34 -0.94 6.45 -17.22
C GLU A 34 -0.92 6.79 -15.72
N HIS A 35 -0.85 5.80 -14.83
CA HIS A 35 -0.72 6.05 -13.40
C HIS A 35 0.66 6.61 -13.01
N GLY A 36 1.74 6.21 -13.67
CA GLY A 36 3.07 6.76 -13.45
C GLY A 36 3.23 8.20 -13.98
N GLU A 37 2.45 8.61 -14.96
CA GLU A 37 2.35 10.01 -15.40
C GLU A 37 1.50 10.85 -14.43
N LEU A 38 0.49 10.26 -13.78
CA LEU A 38 -0.29 10.89 -12.69
C LEU A 38 0.46 10.94 -11.35
N LEU A 39 1.35 9.98 -11.12
CA LEU A 39 2.20 9.84 -9.93
C LEU A 39 3.64 10.14 -10.32
N ASP A 40 3.91 11.37 -10.71
CA ASP A 40 5.26 11.79 -11.07
C ASP A 40 6.15 11.92 -9.81
N ASP A 41 7.43 11.56 -9.93
CA ASP A 41 8.43 11.56 -8.85
C ASP A 41 8.56 12.92 -8.12
N ALA A 42 8.27 14.03 -8.81
CA ALA A 42 8.27 15.37 -8.24
C ALA A 42 7.09 15.60 -7.26
N ASN A 43 5.94 14.94 -7.51
CA ASN A 43 4.77 15.03 -6.65
C ASN A 43 4.72 13.92 -5.59
N TYR A 44 5.30 12.76 -5.89
CA TYR A 44 5.29 11.59 -5.00
C TYR A 44 6.68 10.92 -4.94
N PRO A 45 7.64 11.48 -4.18
CA PRO A 45 9.05 11.05 -4.18
C PRO A 45 9.31 9.63 -3.64
N ASN A 46 8.25 8.99 -3.13
CA ASN A 46 8.29 7.64 -2.60
C ASN A 46 7.70 6.60 -3.56
N PHE A 47 7.17 7.02 -4.71
CA PHE A 47 6.62 6.13 -5.72
C PHE A 47 7.73 5.34 -6.43
N LEU A 48 7.45 4.08 -6.75
CA LEU A 48 8.36 3.20 -7.45
C LEU A 48 7.61 2.37 -8.48
N ARG A 49 8.25 2.16 -9.64
CA ARG A 49 7.87 1.10 -10.58
C ARG A 49 8.48 -0.22 -10.12
N LEU A 50 7.66 -1.26 -10.05
CA LEU A 50 8.06 -2.59 -9.61
C LEU A 50 8.07 -3.54 -10.83
N PRO A 51 9.24 -4.07 -11.24
CA PRO A 51 9.29 -5.05 -12.32
C PRO A 51 8.77 -6.42 -11.85
N PHE A 52 7.91 -7.08 -12.64
CA PHE A 52 7.46 -8.45 -12.38
C PHE A 52 7.94 -9.41 -13.49
N ASP A 53 8.26 -10.64 -13.10
CA ASP A 53 8.88 -11.67 -13.96
C ASP A 53 8.05 -12.03 -15.21
N LEU A 54 6.73 -11.78 -15.19
CA LEU A 54 5.81 -12.03 -16.30
C LEU A 54 5.74 -10.87 -17.31
N GLY A 55 6.68 -9.93 -17.27
CA GLY A 55 6.84 -8.87 -18.29
C GLY A 55 5.92 -7.66 -18.13
N HIS A 56 5.18 -7.55 -17.02
CA HIS A 56 4.42 -6.37 -16.66
C HIS A 56 5.12 -5.60 -15.53
N GLU A 57 4.93 -4.29 -15.52
CA GLU A 57 5.32 -3.46 -14.39
C GLU A 57 4.12 -3.38 -13.43
N GLY A 58 4.39 -3.18 -12.15
CA GLY A 58 3.39 -2.73 -11.19
C GLY A 58 3.87 -1.46 -10.48
N ALA A 59 3.08 -1.02 -9.52
CA ALA A 59 3.32 0.23 -8.81
C ALA A 59 3.44 -0.01 -7.31
N GLY A 60 4.35 0.75 -6.68
CA GLY A 60 4.51 0.72 -5.25
C GLY A 60 4.91 2.06 -4.66
N ILE A 61 4.84 2.15 -3.34
CA ILE A 61 5.30 3.28 -2.54
C ILE A 61 6.21 2.75 -1.45
N THR A 62 7.38 3.35 -1.27
CA THR A 62 8.23 3.08 -0.10
C THR A 62 8.04 4.11 0.98
N VAL A 63 7.81 3.65 2.20
CA VAL A 63 7.70 4.52 3.37
C VAL A 63 8.74 4.14 4.42
N ARG A 64 9.15 5.11 5.24
CA ARG A 64 9.89 4.83 6.47
C ARG A 64 8.92 4.74 7.64
N ALA A 65 8.84 3.57 8.25
CA ALA A 65 7.95 3.29 9.37
C ALA A 65 8.62 2.32 10.35
N GLY A 66 8.21 2.38 11.62
CA GLY A 66 8.88 1.71 12.75
C GLY A 66 9.81 2.66 13.52
N LEU A 67 9.91 2.44 14.84
CA LEU A 67 10.77 3.20 15.75
C LEU A 67 12.08 2.44 16.08
N GLY A 68 12.60 1.71 15.09
CA GLY A 68 13.75 0.81 15.20
C GLY A 68 13.41 -0.61 14.75
N ASP A 69 14.33 -1.54 14.97
CA ASP A 69 14.18 -2.93 14.57
C ASP A 69 13.09 -3.62 15.40
N GLY A 70 12.26 -4.44 14.76
CA GLY A 70 11.25 -5.21 15.47
C GLY A 70 10.01 -5.58 14.66
N PHE A 71 9.02 -6.11 15.35
CA PHE A 71 7.73 -6.51 14.77
C PHE A 71 6.64 -5.55 15.20
N TYR A 72 6.06 -4.86 14.23
CA TYR A 72 5.04 -3.82 14.44
C TYR A 72 3.67 -4.35 14.01
N PRO A 73 2.64 -4.34 14.87
CA PRO A 73 1.29 -4.71 14.46
C PRO A 73 0.73 -3.78 13.39
N VAL A 74 0.04 -4.38 12.42
CA VAL A 74 -0.68 -3.70 11.35
C VAL A 74 -2.17 -3.79 11.63
N PHE A 75 -2.83 -2.64 11.70
CA PHE A 75 -4.27 -2.53 11.91
C PHE A 75 -4.96 -2.03 10.64
N ALA A 76 -6.12 -2.59 10.32
CA ALA A 76 -6.99 -2.10 9.25
C ALA A 76 -8.27 -1.48 9.82
N ARG A 77 -8.68 -0.35 9.26
CA ARG A 77 -9.98 0.26 9.48
C ARG A 77 -10.92 -0.16 8.38
N TYR A 78 -12.00 -0.86 8.74
CA TYR A 78 -13.03 -1.25 7.79
C TYR A 78 -14.15 -0.20 7.75
N GLU A 79 -14.61 0.09 6.53
CA GLU A 79 -15.79 0.88 6.23
C GLU A 79 -16.74 0.07 5.35
N ASP A 80 -18.05 0.16 5.60
CA ASP A 80 -19.07 -0.41 4.73
C ASP A 80 -19.36 0.56 3.58
N VAL A 81 -19.01 0.14 2.36
CA VAL A 81 -19.28 0.90 1.14
C VAL A 81 -20.61 0.44 0.56
N GLU A 82 -21.50 1.38 0.23
CA GLU A 82 -22.80 1.08 -0.38
C GLU A 82 -22.62 0.29 -1.68
N GLY A 83 -23.27 -0.87 -1.79
CA GLY A 83 -23.12 -1.81 -2.91
C GLY A 83 -21.79 -2.57 -2.98
N GLY A 84 -20.79 -2.21 -2.15
CA GLY A 84 -19.45 -2.81 -2.12
C GLY A 84 -19.16 -3.70 -0.91
N GLY A 85 -19.93 -3.56 0.18
CA GLY A 85 -19.68 -4.26 1.44
C GLY A 85 -18.45 -3.69 2.19
N PRO A 86 -17.91 -4.42 3.18
CA PRO A 86 -16.79 -3.94 3.99
C PRO A 86 -15.50 -3.85 3.17
N ARG A 87 -14.81 -2.71 3.27
CA ARG A 87 -13.53 -2.41 2.61
C ARG A 87 -12.55 -1.81 3.60
N ILE A 88 -11.25 -2.09 3.39
CA ILE A 88 -10.18 -1.44 4.16
C ILE A 88 -10.05 -0.02 3.64
N ALA A 89 -10.32 0.95 4.49
CA ALA A 89 -10.21 2.38 4.17
C ALA A 89 -8.90 2.99 4.71
N GLU A 90 -8.25 2.34 5.69
CA GLU A 90 -7.02 2.85 6.31
C GLU A 90 -6.19 1.70 6.88
N LEU A 91 -4.87 1.83 6.80
CA LEU A 91 -3.90 0.96 7.47
C LEU A 91 -3.07 1.76 8.47
N ARG A 92 -2.76 1.16 9.63
CA ARG A 92 -1.86 1.73 10.64
C ARG A 92 -0.81 0.71 11.05
N ILE A 93 0.45 1.14 11.01
CA ILE A 93 1.59 0.41 11.53
C ILE A 93 1.97 1.10 12.83
N LYS A 94 1.96 0.36 13.95
CA LYS A 94 2.21 0.88 15.30
C LYS A 94 3.44 0.28 15.92
#